data_AF-A0A2D6P7W0-F1
#
_entry.id   AF-A0A2D6P7W0-F1
#
_cell.length_a   1.000
_cell.length_b   1.000
_cell.length_c   1.000
_cell.angle_alpha   90.00
_cell.angle_beta   90.00
_cell.angle_gamma   90.00
#
_symmetry.space_group_name_H-M   'P 1'
#
loop_
_entity.id
_entity.type
_entity.pdbx_description
1 polymer ?
#
loop_
_entity_poly.entity_id
_entity_poly.type
_entity_poly.pdbx_seq_one_letter_code
_entity_poly.pdbx_strand_id
1 'polypeptide(L)'
;MRKIESEMIAAVKGNINWSKDNTSVTIEDGISKVYLHGNLIAEIDDDSLKLYDGGYQSKTSKSRLNALLSEFGYTCGTQREYIFQKQYEWFIQMFDLGEKAMRTIPFSNGMRLA
;
A
#
# COMPACT_ATOMS: atom_id res chain seq x y z
N MET A 1 -8.73 -6.07 -9.16
CA MET A 1 -7.25 -6.16 -9.09
C MET A 1 -6.73 -6.58 -10.46
N ARG A 2 -5.68 -5.94 -10.98
CA ARG A 2 -5.02 -6.25 -12.26
C ARG A 2 -4.01 -7.39 -12.09
N LYS A 3 -3.66 -8.11 -13.17
CA LYS A 3 -2.69 -9.22 -13.13
C LYS A 3 -1.37 -8.86 -12.44
N ILE A 4 -0.79 -7.71 -12.79
CA ILE A 4 0.44 -7.19 -12.19
C ILE A 4 0.32 -6.92 -10.69
N GLU A 5 -0.86 -6.54 -10.19
CA GLU A 5 -1.10 -6.34 -8.76
C GLU A 5 -1.17 -7.68 -8.04
N SER A 6 -1.85 -8.67 -8.63
CA SER A 6 -1.90 -10.03 -8.08
C SER A 6 -0.53 -10.70 -8.04
N GLU A 7 0.29 -10.52 -9.09
CA GLU A 7 1.68 -11.00 -9.12
C GLU A 7 2.56 -10.30 -8.08
N MET A 8 2.40 -8.97 -7.92
CA MET A 8 3.09 -8.20 -6.87
C MET A 8 2.72 -8.70 -5.47
N ILE A 9 1.43 -8.90 -5.18
CA ILE A 9 0.96 -9.42 -3.89
C ILE A 9 1.50 -10.83 -3.64
N ALA A 10 1.47 -11.69 -4.66
CA ALA A 10 2.03 -13.04 -4.56
C ALA A 10 3.53 -13.00 -4.25
N ALA A 11 4.26 -12.04 -4.82
CA ALA A 11 5.68 -11.86 -4.55
C ALA A 11 5.95 -11.42 -3.10
N VAL A 12 5.17 -10.46 -2.59
CA VAL A 12 5.26 -10.02 -1.19
C VAL A 12 4.92 -11.18 -0.23
N LYS A 13 3.81 -11.90 -0.45
CA LYS A 13 3.43 -13.05 0.40
C LYS A 13 4.44 -14.20 0.34
N GLY A 14 5.06 -14.40 -0.81
CA GLY A 14 6.05 -15.45 -1.02
C GLY A 14 7.44 -15.08 -0.54
N ASN A 15 7.68 -13.85 -0.07
CA ASN A 15 9.01 -13.32 0.19
C ASN A 15 9.97 -13.63 -0.98
N ILE A 16 9.56 -13.26 -2.20
CA ILE A 16 10.40 -13.34 -3.40
C ILE A 16 10.70 -11.96 -4.00
N ASN A 17 11.94 -11.78 -4.44
CA ASN A 17 12.30 -10.66 -5.31
C ASN A 17 11.58 -10.81 -6.64
N TRP A 18 10.89 -9.77 -7.08
CA TRP A 18 10.09 -9.79 -8.30
C TRP A 18 10.11 -8.43 -8.98
N SER A 19 10.07 -8.40 -10.30
CA SER A 19 9.96 -7.16 -11.06
C SER A 19 9.17 -7.41 -12.33
N LYS A 20 8.28 -6.47 -12.65
CA LYS A 20 7.52 -6.47 -13.90
C LYS A 20 7.09 -5.07 -14.29
N ASP A 21 7.35 -4.74 -15.54
CA ASP A 21 7.04 -3.43 -16.14
C ASP A 21 7.61 -2.29 -15.27
N ASN A 22 6.73 -1.57 -14.57
CA ASN A 22 7.07 -0.45 -13.71
C ASN A 22 6.99 -0.77 -12.21
N THR A 23 6.70 -2.01 -11.82
CA THR A 23 6.49 -2.39 -10.41
C THR A 23 7.52 -3.45 -10.02
N SER A 24 8.14 -3.31 -8.86
CA SER A 24 9.07 -4.32 -8.33
C SER A 24 8.91 -4.51 -6.83
N VAL A 25 9.28 -5.69 -6.36
CA VAL A 25 9.34 -6.09 -4.95
C VAL A 25 10.77 -6.54 -4.68
N THR A 26 11.39 -5.97 -3.66
CA THR A 26 12.73 -6.31 -3.21
C THR A 26 12.69 -6.59 -1.72
N ILE A 27 13.37 -7.64 -1.30
CA ILE A 27 13.41 -8.05 0.10
C ILE A 27 14.75 -7.66 0.67
N GLU A 28 14.71 -6.94 1.78
CA GLU A 28 15.86 -6.43 2.48
C GLU A 28 15.63 -6.63 3.97
N ASP A 29 16.49 -7.41 4.62
CA ASP A 29 16.40 -7.72 6.05
C ASP A 29 15.03 -8.26 6.52
N GLY A 30 14.37 -9.06 5.67
CA GLY A 30 13.05 -9.63 5.97
C GLY A 30 11.87 -8.69 5.66
N ILE A 31 12.14 -7.45 5.27
CA ILE A 31 11.12 -6.47 4.90
C ILE A 31 10.91 -6.49 3.39
N SER A 32 9.66 -6.67 2.96
CA SER A 32 9.26 -6.57 1.57
C SER A 32 9.06 -5.11 1.16
N LYS A 33 9.99 -4.58 0.36
CA LYS A 33 9.94 -3.22 -0.19
C LYS A 33 9.35 -3.24 -1.59
N VAL A 34 8.26 -2.49 -1.79
CA VAL A 34 7.57 -2.39 -3.08
C VAL A 34 7.87 -1.05 -3.73
N TYR A 35 8.28 -1.08 -4.98
CA TYR A 35 8.63 0.08 -5.78
C TYR A 35 7.72 0.21 -7.00
N LEU A 36 7.44 1.45 -7.38
CA LEU A 36 6.75 1.81 -8.61
C LEU A 36 7.57 2.88 -9.33
N HIS A 37 7.95 2.64 -10.58
CA HIS A 37 8.85 3.48 -11.37
C HIS A 37 10.18 3.77 -10.66
N GLY A 38 10.68 2.82 -9.86
CA GLY A 38 11.88 2.98 -9.05
C GLY A 38 11.68 3.76 -7.74
N ASN A 39 10.50 4.32 -7.50
CA ASN A 39 10.18 5.01 -6.24
C ASN A 39 9.56 4.03 -5.25
N LEU A 40 10.00 4.09 -3.99
CA LEU A 40 9.41 3.30 -2.91
C LEU A 40 7.96 3.73 -2.70
N ILE A 41 7.04 2.76 -2.66
CA ILE A 41 5.61 2.99 -2.40
C ILE A 41 5.11 2.24 -1.17
N ALA A 42 5.76 1.16 -0.75
CA ALA A 42 5.39 0.47 0.47
C ALA A 42 6.55 -0.33 1.07
N GLU A 43 6.52 -0.47 2.39
CA GLU A 43 7.31 -1.44 3.14
C GLU A 43 6.35 -2.31 3.93
N ILE A 44 6.47 -3.62 3.76
CA ILE A 44 5.65 -4.62 4.42
C ILE A 44 6.57 -5.46 5.29
N ASP A 45 6.27 -5.48 6.58
CA ASP A 45 6.87 -6.32 7.60
C ASP A 45 5.78 -7.24 8.19
N ASP A 46 6.14 -8.19 9.04
CA ASP A 46 5.21 -9.18 9.59
C ASP A 46 4.00 -8.55 10.30
N ASP A 47 4.23 -7.42 10.98
CA ASP A 47 3.22 -6.74 11.80
C ASP A 47 2.84 -5.34 11.29
N SER A 48 3.42 -4.84 10.19
CA SER A 48 3.12 -3.47 9.77
C SER A 48 3.24 -3.17 8.28
N LEU A 49 2.40 -2.24 7.84
CA LEU A 49 2.36 -1.71 6.49
C LEU A 49 2.69 -0.21 6.52
N LYS A 50 3.81 0.18 5.91
CA LYS A 50 4.15 1.58 5.67
C LYS A 50 3.89 1.92 4.22
N LEU A 51 3.26 3.04 3.96
CA LEU A 51 2.93 3.53 2.63
C LEU A 51 3.66 4.83 2.33
N TYR A 52 4.13 4.93 1.11
CA TYR A 52 4.83 6.08 0.56
C TYR A 52 4.08 6.57 -0.68
N ASP A 53 4.19 7.85 -0.99
CA ASP A 53 3.49 8.44 -2.14
C ASP A 53 4.16 8.12 -3.49
N GLY A 54 5.34 7.50 -3.47
CA GLY A 54 6.11 7.15 -4.66
C GLY A 54 6.61 8.36 -5.44
N GLY A 55 6.74 9.53 -4.79
CA GLY A 55 7.21 10.79 -5.36
C GLY A 55 6.21 11.47 -6.31
N TYR A 56 5.32 10.72 -6.95
CA TYR A 56 4.27 11.26 -7.81
C TYR A 56 2.93 10.56 -7.59
N GLN A 57 1.94 11.35 -7.17
CA GLN A 57 0.59 10.91 -6.83
C GLN A 57 -0.26 10.66 -8.09
N SER A 58 -0.03 9.50 -8.72
CA SER A 58 -0.69 9.11 -9.98
C SER A 58 -1.79 8.07 -9.82
N LYS A 59 -2.57 7.86 -10.89
CA LYS A 59 -3.57 6.77 -10.96
C LYS A 59 -2.94 5.38 -10.77
N THR A 60 -1.71 5.17 -11.24
CA THR A 60 -0.99 3.90 -11.07
C THR A 60 -0.53 3.72 -9.63
N SER A 61 0.03 4.76 -9.00
CA SER A 61 0.40 4.75 -7.57
C SER A 61 -0.80 4.37 -6.70
N LYS A 62 -1.97 5.00 -6.95
CA LYS A 62 -3.20 4.72 -6.20
C LYS A 62 -3.64 3.26 -6.33
N SER A 63 -3.56 2.73 -7.56
CA SER A 63 -3.94 1.35 -7.86
C SER A 63 -3.07 0.34 -7.11
N ARG A 64 -1.74 0.56 -7.07
CA ARG A 64 -0.80 -0.31 -6.34
C ARG A 64 -0.99 -0.26 -4.84
N LEU A 65 -1.10 0.95 -4.29
CA LEU A 65 -1.32 1.15 -2.86
C LEU A 65 -2.63 0.51 -2.41
N ASN A 66 -3.72 0.68 -3.17
CA ASN A 66 -4.99 0.03 -2.85
C ASN A 66 -4.97 -1.49 -2.96
N ALA A 67 -4.14 -2.04 -3.85
CA ALA A 67 -3.95 -3.50 -3.92
C ALA A 67 -3.21 -4.02 -2.67
N LEU A 68 -2.19 -3.30 -2.20
CA LEU A 68 -1.49 -3.66 -0.95
C LEU A 68 -2.42 -3.52 0.26
N LEU A 69 -3.15 -2.41 0.37
CA LEU A 69 -4.14 -2.19 1.44
C LEU A 69 -5.23 -3.26 1.47
N SER A 70 -5.66 -3.78 0.32
CA SER A 70 -6.68 -4.82 0.30
C SER A 70 -6.21 -6.17 0.85
N GLU A 71 -4.90 -6.42 0.88
CA GLU A 71 -4.32 -7.70 1.27
C GLU A 71 -3.62 -7.65 2.63
N PHE A 72 -3.01 -6.51 2.95
CA PHE A 72 -2.19 -6.32 4.15
C PHE A 72 -2.74 -5.22 5.09
N GLY A 73 -3.74 -4.45 4.65
CA GLY A 73 -4.40 -3.45 5.47
C GLY A 73 -5.54 -4.03 6.30
N TYR A 74 -6.13 -3.20 7.17
CA TYR A 74 -7.25 -3.62 7.99
C TYR A 74 -8.51 -3.90 7.16
N THR A 75 -9.13 -5.06 7.38
CA THR A 75 -10.44 -5.41 6.81
C THR A 75 -11.33 -6.04 7.87
N CYS A 76 -12.52 -5.47 8.10
CA CYS A 76 -13.53 -6.03 9.00
C CYS A 76 -14.93 -5.89 8.39
N GLY A 77 -15.54 -7.02 8.04
CA GLY A 77 -16.85 -7.04 7.39
C GLY A 77 -16.86 -6.27 6.07
N THR A 78 -17.59 -5.16 6.02
CA THR A 78 -17.67 -4.27 4.85
C THR A 78 -16.67 -3.10 4.90
N GLN A 79 -15.93 -2.95 6.00
CA GLN A 79 -14.95 -1.90 6.19
C GLN A 79 -13.57 -2.38 5.74
N ARG A 80 -12.87 -1.52 5.00
CA ARG A 80 -11.49 -1.76 4.55
C ARG A 80 -10.74 -0.45 4.49
N GLU A 81 -9.43 -0.55 4.56
CA GLU A 81 -8.56 0.58 4.30
C GLU A 81 -8.36 0.80 2.80
N TYR A 82 -8.36 2.06 2.38
CA TYR A 82 -8.08 2.42 1.00
C TYR A 82 -7.70 3.90 0.87
N ILE A 83 -6.97 4.18 -0.19
CA ILE A 83 -6.57 5.51 -0.62
C ILE A 83 -7.46 5.98 -1.77
N PHE A 84 -7.84 7.24 -1.71
CA PHE A 84 -8.59 7.91 -2.75
C PHE A 84 -8.12 9.35 -2.94
N GLN A 85 -8.50 9.95 -4.07
CA GLN A 85 -8.16 11.32 -4.39
C GLN A 85 -9.46 12.12 -4.54
N LYS A 86 -9.52 13.30 -3.91
CA LYS A 86 -10.64 14.24 -4.00
C LYS A 86 -10.08 15.65 -4.09
N GLN A 87 -10.56 16.44 -5.07
CA GLN A 87 -10.09 17.81 -5.31
C GLN A 87 -8.55 17.91 -5.42
N TYR A 88 -7.93 16.98 -6.16
CA TYR A 88 -6.47 16.87 -6.35
C TYR A 88 -5.67 16.44 -5.12
N GLU A 89 -6.27 16.40 -3.92
CA GLU A 89 -5.63 15.92 -2.70
C GLU A 89 -5.89 14.44 -2.45
N TRP A 90 -4.94 13.77 -1.82
CA TRP A 90 -5.02 12.35 -1.48
C TRP A 90 -5.42 12.16 -0.03
N PHE A 91 -6.30 11.19 0.18
CA PHE A 91 -6.82 10.82 1.49
C PHE A 91 -6.72 9.32 1.64
N ILE A 92 -6.55 8.88 2.88
CA ILE A 92 -6.64 7.48 3.26
C ILE A 92 -7.82 7.32 4.22
N GLN A 93 -8.63 6.30 3.96
CA GLN A 93 -9.55 5.78 4.95
C GLN A 93 -8.83 4.65 5.69
N MET A 94 -8.58 4.82 6.98
CA MET A 94 -7.88 3.85 7.83
C MET A 94 -8.67 3.57 9.10
N PHE A 95 -8.39 2.44 9.74
CA PHE A 95 -8.98 2.11 11.04
C PHE A 95 -8.20 2.79 12.17
N ASP A 96 -8.89 3.52 13.03
CA ASP A 96 -8.30 4.13 14.23
C ASP A 96 -8.54 3.21 15.43
N LEU A 97 -7.46 2.64 15.97
CA LEU A 97 -7.49 1.77 17.14
C LEU A 97 -8.03 2.45 18.40
N GLY A 98 -7.78 3.75 18.57
CA GLY A 98 -8.19 4.52 19.75
C GLY A 98 -9.70 4.72 19.80
N GLU A 99 -10.30 5.04 18.65
CA GLU A 99 -11.76 5.26 18.55
C GLU A 99 -12.54 4.04 18.07
N LYS A 100 -11.84 2.97 17.66
CA LYS A 100 -12.39 1.75 17.07
C LYS A 100 -13.33 2.04 15.90
N ALA A 101 -12.96 3.00 15.07
CA ALA A 101 -13.77 3.50 13.97
C ALA A 101 -12.91 3.81 12.74
N MET A 102 -13.52 3.78 11.56
CA MET A 102 -12.87 4.21 10.33
C MET A 102 -12.78 5.73 10.27
N ARG A 103 -11.60 6.25 9.94
CA ARG A 103 -11.35 7.68 9.78
C ARG A 103 -10.75 7.98 8.42
N THR A 104 -11.07 9.17 7.92
CA THR A 104 -10.47 9.71 6.70
C THR A 104 -9.54 10.84 7.07
N ILE A 105 -8.25 10.68 6.74
CA ILE A 105 -7.24 11.70 6.95
C ILE A 105 -6.43 11.95 5.68
N PRO A 106 -5.79 13.13 5.56
CA PRO A 106 -4.89 13.41 4.44
C PRO A 106 -3.78 12.36 4.38
N PHE A 107 -3.55 11.82 3.19
CA PHE A 107 -2.46 10.87 2.97
C PHE A 107 -1.14 11.64 2.88
N SER A 108 -0.16 11.21 3.67
CA SER A 108 1.18 11.79 3.70
C SER A 108 2.24 10.74 3.41
N ASN A 109 3.39 11.16 2.91
CA ASN A 109 4.49 10.28 2.60
C ASN A 109 5.08 9.68 3.90
N GLY A 110 5.32 8.36 3.93
CA GLY A 110 5.87 7.65 5.09
C GLY A 110 4.83 7.30 6.15
N MET A 111 3.55 7.26 5.79
CA MET A 111 2.47 6.94 6.69
C MET A 111 2.48 5.47 7.09
N ARG A 112 2.47 5.18 8.39
CA ARG A 112 2.42 3.82 8.93
C ARG A 112 1.00 3.46 9.37
N LEU A 113 0.54 2.30 8.92
CA LEU A 113 -0.68 1.65 9.38
C LEU A 113 -0.27 0.58 10.40
N ALA A 114 -1.02 0.49 11.51
CA ALA A 114 -0.76 -0.36 12.66
C ALA A 114 -2.05 -1.05 13.10
#